data_AF-A0A852ZGG9-F1
#
_entry.id   AF-A0A852ZGG9-F1
#
_cell.length_a   1.000
_cell.length_b   1.000
_cell.length_c   1.000
_cell.angle_alpha   90.00
_cell.angle_beta   90.00
_cell.angle_gamma   90.00
#
_symmetry.space_group_name_H-M   'P 1'
#
loop_
_entity.id
_entity.type
_entity.pdbx_description
1 polymer ?
#
loop_
_entity_poly.entity_id
_entity_poly.type
_entity_poly.pdbx_seq_one_letter_code
_entity_poly.pdbx_strand_id
1 'polypeptide(L)' 'MPAYVVQELVLAKGFRGRGLGLHLTTLLARALTDDGRVLVGTIHADNRGAREAAERAGRVDVGGWIQVPLATD' A
#
# COMPACT_ATOMS: atom_id res chain seq x y z
N MET A 1 14.07 8.44 6.85
CA MET A 1 13.37 7.68 7.91
C MET A 1 13.59 6.19 7.65
N PRO A 2 14.00 5.38 8.64
CA PRO A 2 14.11 3.93 8.47
C PRO A 2 12.72 3.32 8.25
N ALA A 3 12.58 2.46 7.23
CA ALA A 3 11.28 1.92 6.83
C ALA A 3 11.40 0.51 6.23
N TYR A 4 10.30 -0.24 6.30
CA TYR A 4 10.03 -1.38 5.45
C TYR A 4 9.28 -0.90 4.20
N VAL A 5 9.77 -1.26 3.01
CA VAL A 5 9.15 -0.89 1.74
C VAL A 5 8.26 -2.03 1.26
N VAL A 6 6.96 -1.76 1.11
CA VAL A 6 6.02 -2.66 0.44
C VAL A 6 6.24 -2.52 -1.06
N GLN A 7 6.83 -3.53 -1.67
CA GLN A 7 7.00 -3.60 -3.12
C GLN A 7 5.67 -3.99 -3.79
N GLU A 8 5.10 -5.12 -3.35
CA GLU A 8 3.83 -5.63 -3.87
C GLU A 8 2.99 -6.24 -2.76
N LEU A 9 1.67 -6.03 -2.84
CA LEU A 9 0.69 -6.65 -1.96
C LEU A 9 -0.58 -6.94 -2.76
N VAL A 10 -0.85 -8.22 -3.01
CA VAL A 10 -1.89 -8.64 -3.95
C VAL A 10 -2.84 -9.64 -3.31
N LEU A 11 -4.14 -9.36 -3.42
CA LEU A 11 -5.17 -10.38 -3.20
C LEU A 11 -5.45 -11.12 -4.51
N ALA A 12 -5.43 -12.44 -4.46
CA ALA A 12 -5.88 -13.28 -5.56
C ALA A 12 -7.33 -12.95 -5.96
N LYS A 13 -7.64 -13.05 -7.26
CA LYS A 13 -8.89 -12.54 -7.86
C LYS A 13 -10.15 -13.01 -7.12
N GLY A 14 -10.22 -14.28 -6.72
CA GLY A 14 -11.37 -14.86 -6.02
C GLY A 14 -11.64 -14.29 -4.61
N PHE A 15 -10.68 -13.58 -4.03
CA PHE A 15 -10.76 -12.99 -2.67
C PHE A 15 -11.01 -11.48 -2.68
N ARG A 16 -11.10 -10.85 -3.86
CA ARG A 16 -11.39 -9.41 -3.99
C ARG A 16 -12.88 -9.13 -3.75
N GLY A 17 -13.22 -7.88 -3.45
CA GLY A 17 -14.60 -7.43 -3.21
C GLY A 17 -15.20 -7.84 -1.85
N ARG A 18 -14.42 -8.47 -0.97
CA ARG A 18 -14.86 -8.98 0.33
C ARG A 18 -14.33 -8.19 1.53
N GLY A 19 -13.77 -6.99 1.30
CA GLY A 19 -13.14 -6.18 2.34
C GLY A 19 -11.79 -6.73 2.87
N LEU A 20 -11.26 -7.82 2.31
CA LEU A 20 -10.03 -8.46 2.77
C LEU A 20 -8.76 -7.62 2.59
N GLY A 21 -8.80 -6.57 1.75
CA GLY A 21 -7.64 -5.69 1.52
C GLY A 21 -7.15 -5.02 2.80
N LEU A 22 -8.08 -4.55 3.62
CA LEU A 22 -7.82 -3.99 4.96
C LEU A 22 -7.08 -5.00 5.84
N HIS A 23 -7.62 -6.21 5.94
CA HIS A 23 -7.03 -7.26 6.78
C HIS A 23 -5.62 -7.63 6.32
N LEU A 24 -5.40 -7.73 5.00
CA LEU A 24 -4.10 -8.05 4.44
C LEU A 24 -3.04 -7.00 4.82
N THR A 25 -3.33 -5.72 4.69
CA THR A 25 -2.37 -4.67 5.07
C THR A 25 -2.15 -4.61 6.59
N THR A 26 -3.17 -4.86 7.41
CA THR A 26 -3.02 -4.89 8.87
C THR A 26 -2.17 -6.09 9.33
N LEU A 27 -2.38 -7.26 8.72
CA LEU A 27 -1.60 -8.46 9.04
C LEU A 27 -0.13 -8.31 8.63
N LEU A 28 0.15 -7.70 7.47
CA LEU A 28 1.51 -7.38 7.06
C LEU A 28 2.20 -6.47 8.10
N ALA A 29 1.54 -5.40 8.53
CA ALA A 29 2.11 -4.51 9.55
C ALA A 29 2.41 -5.22 10.87
N ARG A 30 1.52 -6.12 11.33
CA ARG A 30 1.69 -6.91 12.56
C ARG A 30 2.77 -7.98 12.47
N ALA A 31 3.10 -8.44 11.27
CA ALA A 31 4.14 -9.44 11.04
C ALA A 31 5.55 -8.84 11.08
N LEU A 32 5.67 -7.52 11.02
CA LEU A 32 6.96 -6.81 11.08
C LEU A 32 7.34 -6.53 12.53
N THR A 33 8.65 -6.51 12.79
CA THR A 33 9.19 -6.10 14.09
C THR A 33 8.92 -4.62 14.35
N ASP A 34 8.50 -4.31 15.57
CA ASP A 34 8.33 -2.94 16.05
C ASP A 34 9.66 -2.38 16.59
N ASP A 35 10.56 -2.03 15.67
CA ASP A 35 11.88 -1.43 15.96
C ASP A 35 11.91 0.08 15.66
N GLY A 36 10.73 0.71 15.61
CA GLY A 36 10.57 2.12 15.23
C GLY A 36 10.58 2.40 13.73
N ARG A 37 10.66 1.36 12.87
CA ARG A 37 10.44 1.50 11.42
C ARG A 37 8.96 1.66 11.10
N VAL A 38 8.68 2.36 10.00
CA VAL A 38 7.34 2.45 9.42
C VAL A 38 7.19 1.55 8.20
N LEU A 39 5.96 1.19 7.86
CA LEU A 39 5.63 0.52 6.60
C LEU A 39 5.28 1.56 5.53
N VAL A 40 6.09 1.68 4.49
CA VAL A 40 5.88 2.65 3.40
C VAL A 40 5.70 1.96 2.05
N GLY A 41 4.96 2.58 1.14
CA GLY A 41 4.75 2.07 -0.22
C GLY A 41 3.88 3.02 -1.02
N THR A 42 3.88 2.87 -2.34
CA THR A 42 3.07 3.68 -3.25
C THR A 42 1.81 2.93 -3.65
N ILE A 43 0.73 3.68 -3.87
CA ILE A 43 -0.50 3.16 -4.46
C ILE A 43 -0.84 4.09 -5.62
N HIS A 44 -1.01 3.52 -6.81
CA HIS A 44 -1.42 4.30 -7.98
C HIS A 44 -2.76 5.00 -7.71
N ALA A 45 -2.92 6.25 -8.16
CA ALA A 45 -4.10 7.07 -7.86
C ALA A 45 -5.42 6.40 -8.29
N ASP A 46 -5.41 5.71 -9.44
CA ASP A 46 -6.57 4.98 -9.97
C ASP A 46 -6.87 3.67 -9.26
N ASN A 47 -5.98 3.18 -8.40
CA ASN A 47 -6.20 1.96 -7.63
C ASN A 47 -7.04 2.26 -6.39
N ARG A 48 -8.30 2.67 -6.62
CA ARG A 48 -9.25 3.08 -5.57
C ARG A 48 -9.41 2.04 -4.47
N GLY A 49 -9.55 0.76 -4.84
CA GLY A 49 -9.72 -0.32 -3.88
C GLY A 49 -8.52 -0.51 -2.94
N ALA A 50 -7.29 -0.35 -3.45
CA ALA A 50 -6.10 -0.39 -2.60
C ALA A 50 -5.97 0.86 -1.72
N ARG A 51 -6.29 2.05 -2.25
CA ARG A 51 -6.29 3.31 -1.48
C ARG A 51 -7.27 3.25 -0.31
N GLU A 52 -8.52 2.91 -0.56
CA GLU A 52 -9.55 2.80 0.48
C GLU A 52 -9.17 1.74 1.53
N ALA A 53 -8.62 0.61 1.10
CA ALA A 53 -8.15 -0.42 2.03
C ALA A 53 -6.99 0.07 2.91
N ALA A 54 -6.05 0.82 2.34
CA ALA A 54 -4.92 1.39 3.05
C ALA A 54 -5.36 2.45 4.07
N GLU A 55 -6.19 3.41 3.66
CA GLU A 55 -6.72 4.47 4.51
C GLU A 55 -7.52 3.88 5.68
N ARG A 56 -8.40 2.90 5.40
CA ARG A 56 -9.16 2.20 6.45
C ARG A 56 -8.29 1.38 7.41
N ALA A 57 -7.07 1.03 7.00
CA ALA A 57 -6.09 0.35 7.85
C ALA A 57 -5.29 1.31 8.72
N GLY A 58 -5.56 2.62 8.65
CA GLY A 58 -4.84 3.66 9.36
C GLY A 58 -3.56 4.11 8.64
N ARG A 59 -3.36 3.75 7.37
CA ARG A 59 -2.26 4.33 6.58
C ARG A 59 -2.60 5.78 6.27
N VAL A 60 -1.61 6.64 6.39
CA VAL A 60 -1.73 8.08 6.09
C VAL A 60 -1.10 8.32 4.72
N ASP A 61 -1.82 9.03 3.85
CA ASP A 61 -1.25 9.56 2.61
C ASP A 61 -0.28 10.69 2.97
N VAL A 62 1.00 10.50 2.67
CA VAL A 62 2.08 11.45 2.95
C VAL A 62 2.51 12.24 1.72
N GLY A 63 1.80 12.09 0.59
CA GLY A 63 2.06 12.79 -0.66
C GLY A 63 1.98 11.90 -1.90
N GLY A 64 1.93 12.55 -3.06
CA GLY A 64 1.84 11.89 -4.36
C GLY A 64 3.19 11.63 -5.02
N TRP A 65 3.20 10.67 -5.94
CA TRP A 65 4.27 10.47 -6.90
C TRP A 65 3.75 10.93 -8.28
N ILE A 66 4.57 11.63 -9.06
CA ILE A 66 4.24 12.02 -10.43
C ILE A 66 5.01 11.09 -11.36
N GLN A 67 4.30 10.37 -12.22
CA GLN A 67 4.92 9.70 -13.37
C GLN A 67 5.01 10.73 -14.50
N VAL A 68 6.23 11.09 -14.87
CA VAL A 68 6.49 11.91 -16.07
C VAL A 68 6.68 10.98 -17.28
N PRO A 69 6.17 11.34 -18.47
CA PRO A 69 6.46 10.58 -19.68
C PRO A 69 7.98 10.52 -19.90
N LEU A 70 8.49 9.36 -20.27
CA LEU A 70 9.83 9.28 -20.84
C LEU A 70 9.75 9.90 -22.23
N ALA A 71 10.60 10.88 -22.52
CA ALA A 71 10.78 11.34 -23.88
C ALA A 71 11.29 10.13 -24.69
N THR A 72 10.49 9.65 -25.64
CA THR A 72 10.96 8.76 -26.69
C THR A 72 11.50 9.66 -27.80
N ASP A 73 12.81 9.62 -28.02
CA ASP A 73 13.46 10.18 -29.21
C ASP A 73 12.98 9.47 -30.49
#